data_AF-A0A849TI32-F1
#
_entry.id   AF-A0A849TI32-F1
#
_cell.length_a   1.000
_cell.length_b   1.000
_cell.length_c   1.000
_cell.angle_alpha   90.00
_cell.angle_beta   90.00
_cell.angle_gamma   90.00
#
_symmetry.space_group_name_H-M   'P 1'
#
loop_
_entity.id
_entity.type
_entity.pdbx_description
1 polymer ?
#
loop_
_entity_poly.entity_id
_entity_poly.type
_entity_poly.pdbx_seq_one_letter_code
_entity_poly.pdbx_strand_id
1 'polypeptide(L)'
;MDRLYASFLQPGDIAFDIGSHVGDRVGAFLRAGARVVALEPQPDCARVVRQIYSSDQDVTVIEQACGPKPGILTLHINSQNPTVTTASTDFVRAADGAGGWEGQVWDRAIEVSVTT
;
A
#
# COMPACT_ATOMS: atom_id res chain seq x y z
N MET A 1 7.44 13.96 -5.98
CA MET A 1 8.25 13.58 -4.80
C MET A 1 9.73 13.37 -5.12
N ASP A 2 10.15 13.59 -6.37
CA ASP A 2 11.43 13.15 -6.91
C ASP A 2 12.63 13.76 -6.18
N ARG A 3 12.58 15.08 -5.94
CA ARG A 3 13.65 15.80 -5.21
C ARG A 3 13.86 15.26 -3.79
N LEU A 4 12.80 14.83 -3.12
CA LEU A 4 12.91 14.24 -1.79
C LEU A 4 13.66 12.91 -1.88
N TYR A 5 13.22 12.00 -2.74
CA TYR A 5 13.77 10.65 -2.80
C TYR A 5 15.14 10.57 -3.47
N ALA A 6 15.49 11.50 -4.35
CA ALA A 6 16.85 11.60 -4.92
C ALA A 6 17.94 11.87 -3.86
N SER A 7 17.56 12.28 -2.64
CA SER A 7 18.51 12.45 -1.53
C SER A 7 18.77 11.15 -0.75
N PHE A 8 17.98 10.10 -0.99
CA PHE A 8 18.03 8.83 -0.26
C PHE A 8 18.29 7.62 -1.16
N LEU A 9 17.94 7.70 -2.44
CA LEU A 9 18.08 6.63 -3.41
C LEU A 9 19.15 6.96 -4.44
N GLN A 10 19.94 5.94 -4.79
CA GLN A 10 20.88 5.95 -5.90
C GLN A 10 20.39 5.02 -7.02
N PRO A 11 20.81 5.25 -8.27
CA PRO A 11 20.53 4.32 -9.36
C PRO A 11 21.01 2.90 -9.04
N GLY A 12 20.14 1.91 -9.22
CA GLY A 12 20.39 0.50 -8.90
C GLY A 12 19.98 0.07 -7.49
N ASP A 13 19.62 1.00 -6.59
CA ASP A 13 19.08 0.66 -5.28
C ASP A 13 17.76 -0.10 -5.38
N ILE A 14 17.42 -0.83 -4.32
CA ILE A 14 16.10 -1.45 -4.17
C ILE A 14 15.29 -0.62 -3.15
N ALA A 15 14.15 -0.09 -3.60
CA ALA A 15 13.21 0.64 -2.78
C ALA A 15 11.99 -0.24 -2.46
N PHE A 16 11.65 -0.37 -1.18
CA PHE A 16 10.44 -1.03 -0.73
C PHE A 16 9.35 0.02 -0.48
N ASP A 17 8.22 -0.08 -1.21
CA ASP A 17 7.05 0.76 -1.02
C ASP A 17 5.97 -0.02 -0.26
N ILE A 18 5.96 0.12 1.08
CA ILE A 18 5.10 -0.65 1.98
C ILE A 18 3.76 0.09 2.18
N GLY A 19 2.66 -0.57 1.81
CA GLY A 19 1.36 0.09 1.70
C GLY A 19 1.32 1.02 0.48
N SER A 20 1.72 0.48 -0.67
CA SER A 20 1.92 1.25 -1.91
C SER A 20 0.66 1.97 -2.41
N HIS A 21 -0.53 1.53 -1.97
CA HIS A 21 -1.83 2.02 -2.41
C HIS A 21 -1.89 2.01 -3.95
N VAL A 22 -2.11 3.15 -4.60
CA VAL A 22 -2.17 3.27 -6.06
C VAL A 22 -0.81 3.57 -6.72
N GLY A 23 0.30 3.50 -5.98
CA GLY A 23 1.65 3.54 -6.53
C GLY A 23 2.29 4.93 -6.69
N ASP A 24 1.78 5.97 -6.03
CA ASP A 24 2.30 7.35 -6.14
C ASP A 24 3.83 7.45 -5.89
N ARG A 25 4.35 6.62 -4.99
CA ARG A 25 5.78 6.58 -4.64
C ARG A 25 6.61 5.77 -5.62
N VAL A 26 6.05 4.70 -6.18
CA VAL A 26 6.71 3.82 -7.16
C VAL A 26 7.31 4.63 -8.31
N GLY A 27 6.53 5.51 -8.93
CA GLY A 27 7.03 6.33 -10.04
C GLY A 27 8.17 7.27 -9.65
N ALA A 28 8.17 7.80 -8.43
CA ALA A 28 9.26 8.67 -7.97
C ALA A 28 10.55 7.88 -7.68
N PHE A 29 10.44 6.64 -7.21
CA PHE A 29 11.59 5.75 -7.02
C PHE A 29 12.21 5.31 -8.35
N LEU A 30 11.37 4.93 -9.33
CA LEU A 30 11.83 4.58 -10.67
C LEU A 30 12.58 5.73 -11.35
N ARG A 31 12.08 6.97 -11.24
CA ARG A 31 12.79 8.15 -11.78
C ARG A 31 14.10 8.46 -11.07
N ALA A 32 14.28 7.99 -9.84
CA ALA A 32 15.58 8.02 -9.15
C ALA A 32 16.54 6.91 -9.62
N GLY A 33 16.08 6.01 -10.51
CA GLY A 33 16.84 4.87 -11.03
C GLY A 33 16.81 3.64 -10.11
N ALA A 34 15.93 3.61 -9.11
CA ALA A 34 15.80 2.47 -8.21
C ALA A 34 14.88 1.39 -8.82
N ARG A 35 15.10 0.15 -8.39
CA ARG A 35 14.17 -0.96 -8.56
C ARG A 35 13.18 -0.95 -7.40
N VAL A 36 11.91 -1.24 -7.67
CA VAL A 36 10.83 -1.09 -6.68
C VAL A 36 10.18 -2.42 -6.36
N VAL A 37 10.06 -2.70 -5.07
CA VAL A 37 9.19 -3.75 -4.53
C VAL A 37 7.99 -3.05 -3.87
N ALA A 38 6.86 -3.03 -4.57
CA ALA A 38 5.62 -2.45 -4.08
C ALA A 38 4.80 -3.52 -3.36
N LEU A 39 4.60 -3.33 -2.05
CA LEU A 39 3.83 -4.23 -1.21
C LEU A 39 2.49 -3.56 -0.87
N GLU A 40 1.39 -4.13 -1.35
CA GLU A 40 0.05 -3.56 -1.13
C GLU A 40 -0.97 -4.66 -0.79
N PRO A 41 -1.56 -4.66 0.41
CA PRO A 41 -2.51 -5.70 0.80
C PRO A 41 -3.89 -5.58 0.14
N GLN A 42 -4.31 -4.40 -0.34
CA GLN A 42 -5.62 -4.22 -0.96
C GLN A 42 -5.59 -4.69 -2.43
N PRO A 43 -6.38 -5.72 -2.83
CA PRO A 43 -6.33 -6.27 -4.18
C PRO A 43 -6.60 -5.24 -5.28
N ASP A 44 -7.53 -4.32 -5.04
CA ASP A 44 -7.88 -3.28 -6.02
C ASP A 44 -6.74 -2.28 -6.22
N CYS A 45 -6.07 -1.86 -5.14
CA CYS A 45 -4.90 -0.99 -5.20
C CYS A 45 -3.70 -1.70 -5.84
N ALA A 46 -3.40 -2.94 -5.44
CA ALA A 46 -2.34 -3.74 -6.04
C ALA A 46 -2.56 -3.95 -7.55
N ARG A 47 -3.81 -4.17 -7.98
CA ARG A 47 -4.19 -4.25 -9.39
C ARG A 47 -3.90 -2.94 -10.14
N VAL A 48 -4.19 -1.79 -9.54
CA VAL A 48 -3.86 -0.48 -10.13
C VAL A 48 -2.35 -0.34 -10.34
N VAL A 49 -1.52 -0.68 -9.34
CA VAL A 49 -0.05 -0.63 -9.48
C VAL A 49 0.43 -1.54 -10.61
N ARG A 50 -0.07 -2.79 -10.68
CA ARG A 50 0.28 -3.72 -11.78
C ARG A 50 -0.10 -3.17 -13.15
N GLN A 51 -1.23 -2.46 -13.25
CA GLN A 51 -1.69 -1.88 -14.52
C GLN A 51 -0.85 -0.66 -14.93
N ILE A 52 -0.55 0.24 -13.99
CA ILE A 52 0.24 1.45 -14.27
C ILE A 52 1.67 1.08 -14.69
N TYR A 53 2.26 0.07 -14.06
CA TYR A 53 3.67 -0.32 -14.25
C TYR A 53 3.85 -1.64 -15.01
N SER A 54 2.87 -2.06 -15.81
CA SER A 54 2.89 -3.40 -16.45
C SER A 54 4.06 -3.65 -17.41
N SER A 55 4.63 -2.58 -17.96
CA SER A 55 5.77 -2.64 -18.89
C SER A 55 7.12 -2.38 -18.20
N ASP A 56 7.13 -2.12 -16.90
CA ASP A 56 8.31 -1.76 -16.15
C ASP A 56 8.90 -2.99 -15.47
N GLN A 57 10.06 -3.45 -15.95
CA GLN A 57 10.72 -4.65 -15.41
C GLN A 57 11.37 -4.40 -14.04
N ASP A 58 11.53 -3.13 -13.66
CA ASP A 58 12.11 -2.76 -12.38
C ASP A 58 11.05 -2.67 -11.27
N VAL A 59 9.77 -2.97 -11.56
CA VAL A 59 8.68 -3.01 -10.58
C VAL A 59 8.23 -4.45 -10.31
N THR A 60 8.32 -4.85 -9.04
CA THR A 60 7.70 -6.07 -8.51
C THR A 60 6.55 -5.70 -7.60
N VAL A 61 5.34 -6.22 -7.87
CA VAL A 61 4.16 -5.99 -7.03
C VAL A 61 3.84 -7.24 -6.21
N ILE A 62 3.81 -7.10 -4.90
CA ILE A 62 3.46 -8.14 -3.93
C ILE A 62 2.14 -7.76 -3.27
N GLU A 63 1.11 -8.60 -3.47
CA GLU A 63 -0.22 -8.39 -2.89
C GLU A 63 -0.33 -9.09 -1.53
N GLN A 64 0.33 -8.50 -0.53
CA GLN A 64 0.39 -9.00 0.83
C GLN A 64 0.51 -7.81 1.79
N ALA A 65 0.16 -8.02 3.06
CA ALA A 65 0.47 -7.06 4.12
C ALA A 65 1.89 -7.30 4.69
N CYS A 66 2.55 -6.24 5.14
CA CYS A 66 3.73 -6.37 5.98
C CYS A 66 3.32 -6.57 7.44
N GLY A 67 3.88 -7.58 8.09
CA GLY A 67 3.64 -7.86 9.50
C GLY A 67 4.85 -8.51 10.16
N PRO A 68 4.81 -8.73 11.50
CA PRO A 68 5.94 -9.26 12.25
C PRO A 68 6.24 -10.75 11.99
N LYS A 69 5.33 -11.47 11.31
CA LYS A 69 5.47 -12.88 10.94
C LYS A 69 4.58 -13.19 9.72
N PRO A 70 4.94 -14.19 8.90
CA PRO A 70 4.05 -14.67 7.85
C PRO A 70 2.74 -15.22 8.43
N GLY A 71 1.66 -15.11 7.67
CA GLY A 71 0.35 -15.57 8.10
C GLY A 71 -0.79 -14.94 7.30
N ILE A 72 -1.94 -14.80 7.96
CA ILE A 72 -3.13 -14.14 7.41
C ILE A 72 -3.55 -13.05 8.39
N LEU A 73 -3.98 -11.91 7.87
CA LEU A 73 -4.64 -10.87 8.66
C LEU A 73 -5.97 -10.47 8.03
N THR A 74 -6.85 -9.94 8.87
CA THR A 74 -8.11 -9.33 8.43
C THR A 74 -7.87 -7.87 8.09
N LEU A 75 -8.26 -7.49 6.87
CA LEU A 75 -8.25 -6.12 6.40
C LEU A 75 -9.69 -5.60 6.34
N HIS A 76 -9.99 -4.57 7.10
CA HIS A 76 -11.26 -3.85 7.08
C HIS A 76 -11.24 -2.85 5.93
N ILE A 77 -12.08 -3.07 4.94
CA ILE A 77 -12.14 -2.28 3.71
C ILE A 77 -13.14 -1.15 3.87
N ASN A 78 -12.72 0.06 3.51
CA ASN A 78 -13.64 1.16 3.21
C ASN A 78 -13.66 1.36 1.69
N SER A 79 -14.68 0.80 1.04
CA SER A 79 -14.77 0.76 -0.42
C SER A 79 -14.95 2.16 -1.04
N GLN A 80 -15.49 3.13 -0.29
CA GLN A 80 -15.65 4.52 -0.74
C GLN A 80 -14.39 5.37 -0.51
N ASN A 81 -13.53 4.96 0.43
CA ASN A 81 -12.27 5.63 0.72
C ASN A 81 -11.17 4.58 1.02
N PRO A 82 -10.55 4.00 -0.02
CA PRO A 82 -9.52 2.96 0.13
C PRO A 82 -8.30 3.40 0.94
N THR A 83 -8.09 4.72 1.07
CA THR A 83 -7.01 5.32 1.87
C THR A 83 -7.11 4.96 3.35
N VAL A 84 -8.33 4.74 3.87
CA VAL A 84 -8.56 4.47 5.30
C VAL A 84 -8.87 2.99 5.58
N THR A 85 -8.76 2.12 4.57
CA THR A 85 -8.73 0.67 4.78
C THR A 85 -7.61 0.31 5.76
N THR A 86 -7.88 -0.59 6.70
CA THR A 86 -6.97 -0.86 7.82
C THR A 86 -7.03 -2.30 8.32
N ALA A 87 -5.92 -2.80 8.87
CA ALA A 87 -5.90 -4.05 9.63
C ALA A 87 -6.24 -3.84 11.12
N SER A 88 -6.40 -2.59 11.56
CA SER A 88 -6.61 -2.25 12.98
C SER A 88 -8.10 -2.14 13.31
N THR A 89 -8.60 -3.12 14.07
CA THR A 89 -9.94 -3.05 14.66
C THR A 89 -10.08 -1.88 15.64
N ASP A 90 -9.01 -1.55 16.37
CA ASP A 90 -9.00 -0.42 17.30
C ASP A 90 -9.12 0.92 16.58
N PHE A 91 -8.54 1.04 15.39
CA PHE A 91 -8.72 2.22 14.55
C PHE A 91 -10.17 2.39 14.09
N VAL A 92 -10.79 1.30 13.62
CA VAL A 92 -12.22 1.32 13.22
C VAL A 92 -13.10 1.76 14.39
N ARG A 93 -12.86 1.23 15.60
CA ARG A 93 -13.59 1.64 16.81
C ARG A 93 -13.34 3.10 17.20
N ALA A 94 -12.09 3.57 17.07
CA ALA A 94 -11.74 4.94 17.43
C ALA A 94 -12.31 5.97 16.44
N ALA A 95 -12.48 5.60 15.17
CA ALA A 95 -13.09 6.44 14.15
C ALA A 95 -14.62 6.56 14.33
N ASP A 96 -15.27 5.57 14.94
CA ASP A 96 -16.71 5.58 15.15
C ASP A 96 -17.14 6.75 16.05
N GLY A 97 -17.92 7.68 15.47
CA GLY A 97 -18.38 8.90 16.15
C GLY A 97 -17.31 9.97 16.39
N ALA A 98 -16.07 9.78 15.91
CA ALA A 98 -15.02 10.79 16.04
C ALA A 98 -15.20 11.92 15.01
N GLY A 99 -14.94 13.16 15.43
CA GLY A 99 -14.99 14.31 14.53
C GLY A 99 -13.99 14.18 13.38
N GLY A 100 -14.44 14.46 12.16
CA GLY A 100 -13.65 14.31 10.93
C GLY A 100 -13.68 12.90 10.32
N TRP A 101 -14.37 11.94 10.95
CA TRP A 101 -14.59 10.59 10.46
C TRP A 101 -16.03 10.34 10.00
N GLU A 102 -16.83 11.39 9.89
CA GLU A 102 -18.22 11.30 9.45
C GLU A 102 -18.31 10.65 8.05
N GLY A 103 -19.23 9.69 7.92
CA GLY A 103 -19.45 8.97 6.66
C GLY A 103 -18.37 7.96 6.28
N GLN A 104 -17.31 7.78 7.08
CA GLN A 104 -16.37 6.68 6.87
C GLN A 104 -16.99 5.36 7.31
N VAL A 105 -17.10 4.40 6.39
CA VAL A 105 -17.73 3.11 6.63
C VAL A 105 -16.77 2.02 6.17
N TRP A 106 -16.41 1.12 7.08
CA TRP A 106 -15.71 -0.11 6.73
C TRP A 106 -16.74 -1.20 6.40
N ASP A 107 -17.15 -1.22 5.14
CA ASP A 107 -18.31 -1.98 4.64
C ASP A 107 -18.08 -3.48 4.51
N ARG A 108 -16.83 -3.93 4.49
CA ARG A 108 -16.48 -5.35 4.41
C ARG A 108 -15.13 -5.66 5.05
N ALA A 109 -14.89 -6.94 5.31
CA ALA A 109 -13.60 -7.45 5.75
C ALA A 109 -13.12 -8.54 4.78
N ILE A 110 -11.83 -8.56 4.51
CA ILE A 110 -11.18 -9.61 3.71
C ILE A 110 -9.98 -10.18 4.45
N GLU A 111 -9.63 -11.42 4.14
CA GLU A 111 -8.38 -12.02 4.59
C GLU A 111 -7.30 -11.80 3.53
N VAL A 112 -6.13 -11.37 3.96
CA VAL A 112 -4.96 -11.17 3.09
C VAL A 112 -3.74 -11.86 3.68
N SER A 113 -2.87 -12.35 2.80
CA SER A 113 -1.59 -12.94 3.21
C SER A 113 -0.66 -11.90 3.80
N VAL A 114 0.16 -12.32 4.75
CA VAL A 114 1.16 -11.49 5.44
C VAL A 114 2.55 -12.00 5.12
N THR A 115 3.46 -11.06 4.87
CA THR A 115 4.91 -11.27 4.75
C THR A 115 5.66 -10.40 5.77
N THR A 116 6.98 -10.59 5.89
CA THR A 116 7.90 -9.84 6.76
C THR A 116 8.90 -9.04 5.94
#